data_AF-A0A645HQB4-F1
#
_entry.id   AF-A0A645HQB4-F1
#
_cell.length_a   1.000
_cell.length_b   1.000
_cell.length_c   1.000
_cell.angle_alpha   90.00
_cell.angle_beta   90.00
_cell.angle_gamma   90.00
#
_symmetry.space_group_name_H-M   'P 1'
#
loop_
_entity.id
_entity.type
_entity.pdbx_description
1 polymer ?
#
loop_
_entity_poly.entity_id
_entity_poly.type
_entity_poly.pdbx_seq_one_letter_code
_entity_poly.pdbx_strand_id
1 'polypeptide(L)' 'MEKRRREDGPLSAPNAEGNVWPGQCCPAFEPRTNALFGLRQCWYCRYADFHLDKSRALDGGVCYWPKRIQG' A
#
# COMPACT_ATOMS: atom_id res chain seq x y z
N MET A 1 -17.81 -12.99 -9.76
CA MET A 1 -17.31 -11.64 -10.06
C MET A 1 -17.34 -10.86 -8.75
N GLU A 2 -16.20 -10.78 -8.07
CA GLU A 2 -16.08 -9.99 -6.84
C GLU A 2 -16.35 -8.52 -7.19
N LYS A 3 -17.27 -7.87 -6.48
CA LYS A 3 -17.62 -6.48 -6.73
C LYS A 3 -16.37 -5.65 -6.45
N ARG A 4 -15.69 -5.18 -7.51
CA ARG A 4 -14.61 -4.19 -7.36
C ARG A 4 -15.14 -3.07 -6.48
N ARG A 5 -14.51 -2.86 -5.33
CA ARG A 5 -14.85 -1.75 -4.46
C ARG A 5 -14.62 -0.49 -5.29
N ARG A 6 -15.50 0.50 -5.13
CA ARG A 6 -15.40 1.80 -5.84
C ARG A 6 -14.04 2.49 -5.60
N GLU A 7 -13.32 2.03 -4.58
CA GLU A 7 -12.02 2.49 -4.13
C GLU A 7 -10.83 1.77 -4.80
N ASP A 8 -11.01 0.71 -5.60
CA ASP A 8 -9.92 0.00 -6.31
C ASP A 8 -9.30 0.82 -7.47
N GLY A 9 -9.68 2.09 -7.63
CA GLY A 9 -9.14 3.00 -8.65
C GLY A 9 -7.76 3.56 -8.29
N PRO A 10 -7.01 4.08 -9.29
CA PRO A 10 -5.76 4.78 -9.03
C PRO A 10 -6.00 5.99 -8.13
N LEU A 11 -5.16 6.14 -7.10
CA LEU A 11 -5.19 7.28 -6.21
C LEU A 11 -4.59 8.50 -6.92
N SER A 12 -5.20 9.68 -6.81
CA SER A 12 -4.63 10.93 -7.34
C SER A 12 -3.56 11.54 -6.43
N ALA A 13 -3.54 11.16 -5.14
CA ALA A 13 -2.56 11.56 -4.13
C ALA A 13 -2.33 10.40 -3.14
N PRO A 14 -1.23 10.39 -2.35
CA PRO A 14 -1.07 9.41 -1.28
C PRO A 14 -2.25 9.45 -0.30
N ASN A 15 -2.80 8.29 0.06
CA ASN A 15 -3.91 8.20 1.01
C ASN A 15 -3.39 8.28 2.46
N ALA A 16 -2.71 9.38 2.81
CA ALA A 16 -2.02 9.54 4.08
C ALA A 16 -2.93 9.20 5.28
N GLU A 17 -2.44 8.32 6.15
CA GLU A 17 -3.12 7.75 7.33
C GLU A 17 -4.39 6.93 7.01
N GLY A 18 -4.70 6.74 5.73
CA GLY A 18 -5.84 5.97 5.25
C GLY A 18 -5.48 4.58 4.72
N ASN A 19 -6.52 3.80 4.45
CA ASN A 19 -6.39 2.43 3.94
C ASN A 19 -5.91 2.41 2.49
N VAL A 20 -5.07 1.44 2.14
CA VAL A 20 -4.68 1.11 0.78
C VAL A 20 -5.08 -0.33 0.46
N TRP A 21 -5.72 -0.52 -0.68
CA TRP A 21 -6.30 -1.79 -1.10
C TRP A 21 -5.49 -2.46 -2.22
N PRO A 22 -5.66 -3.77 -2.45
CA PRO A 22 -5.12 -4.45 -3.63
C PRO A 22 -5.50 -3.70 -4.92
N GLY A 23 -4.60 -3.64 -5.90
CA GLY A 23 -4.85 -2.94 -7.17
C GLY A 23 -4.67 -1.41 -7.13
N GLN A 24 -4.63 -0.79 -5.95
CA GLN A 24 -4.23 0.62 -5.84
C GLN A 24 -2.71 0.77 -5.99
N CYS A 25 -2.29 1.88 -6.62
CA CYS A 25 -0.91 2.32 -6.68
C CYS A 25 -0.78 3.71 -6.07
N CYS A 26 0.11 3.86 -5.09
CA CYS A 26 0.40 5.13 -4.45
C CYS A 26 1.11 6.05 -5.47
N PRO A 27 0.70 7.31 -5.62
CA PRO A 27 1.42 8.27 -6.46
C PRO A 27 2.85 8.56 -5.97
N ALA A 28 3.05 8.52 -4.65
CA ALA A 28 4.36 8.61 -4.02
C ALA A 28 5.03 7.23 -3.86
N PHE A 29 4.77 6.30 -4.79
CA PHE A 29 5.36 4.97 -4.73
C PHE A 29 6.88 5.04 -4.69
N GLU A 30 7.45 4.48 -3.62
CA GLU A 30 8.87 4.23 -3.48
C GLU A 30 9.02 2.76 -3.05
N PRO A 31 9.72 1.91 -3.83
CA PRO A 31 9.83 0.49 -3.54
C PRO A 31 10.57 0.25 -2.21
N ARG A 32 10.21 -0.82 -1.51
CA ARG A 32 11.03 -1.35 -0.40
C ARG A 32 12.39 -1.82 -0.91
N THR A 33 13.39 -1.84 -0.03
CA THR A 33 14.77 -2.26 -0.37
C THR A 33 14.83 -3.64 -1.03
N ASN A 34 13.95 -4.56 -0.62
CA ASN A 34 13.87 -5.93 -1.16
C ASN A 34 12.67 -6.13 -2.10
N ALA A 35 12.06 -5.07 -2.62
CA ALA A 35 10.98 -5.20 -3.57
C ALA A 35 11.50 -5.80 -4.89
N LEU A 36 10.73 -6.74 -5.47
CA LEU A 36 11.04 -7.29 -6.79
C LEU A 36 10.96 -6.17 -7.83
N PHE A 37 12.00 -6.07 -8.67
CA PHE A 37 12.04 -5.11 -9.77
C PHE A 37 10.82 -5.30 -10.69
N GLY A 38 10.14 -4.20 -11.01
CA GLY A 38 9.01 -4.18 -11.95
C GLY A 38 7.62 -4.26 -11.31
N LEU A 39 7.50 -4.51 -9.99
CA LEU A 39 6.20 -4.51 -9.31
C LEU A 39 5.88 -3.13 -8.72
N ARG A 40 4.96 -2.41 -9.38
CA ARG A 40 4.50 -1.08 -8.94
C ARG A 40 3.09 -1.14 -8.36
N GLN A 41 2.96 -1.73 -7.17
CA GLN A 41 1.70 -1.82 -6.41
C GLN A 41 1.85 -1.23 -5.01
N CYS A 42 0.77 -0.73 -4.41
CA CYS A 42 0.80 -0.20 -3.04
C CYS A 42 1.45 -1.17 -2.03
N TRP A 43 1.31 -2.48 -2.23
CA TRP A 43 1.91 -3.49 -1.36
C TRP A 43 3.44 -3.40 -1.27
N TYR A 44 4.10 -3.04 -2.37
CA TYR A 44 5.57 -2.90 -2.44
C TYR A 44 6.05 -1.50 -2.04
N CYS A 45 5.14 -0.60 -1.72
CA CYS A 45 5.45 0.76 -1.32
C CYS A 45 6.01 0.77 0.11
N ARG A 46 7.15 1.44 0.32
CA ARG A 46 7.77 1.62 1.65
C ARG A 46 6.96 2.47 2.64
N TYR A 47 5.82 2.98 2.19
CA TYR A 47 4.88 3.76 2.99
C TYR A 47 3.63 2.96 3.38
N ALA A 48 3.39 1.77 2.80
CA ALA A 48 2.18 0.98 3.01
C ALA A 48 2.41 -0.17 3.99
N ASP A 49 1.80 -0.13 5.17
CA ASP A 49 1.95 -1.14 6.23
C ASP A 49 0.78 -2.10 6.22
N PHE A 50 1.04 -3.39 6.21
CA PHE A 50 0.02 -4.44 6.26
C PHE A 50 0.05 -5.18 7.60
N HIS A 51 0.86 -4.71 8.56
CA HIS A 51 1.05 -5.32 9.87
C HIS A 51 1.50 -6.78 9.79
N LEU A 52 2.30 -7.12 8.76
CA LEU A 52 2.78 -8.50 8.55
C LEU A 52 3.72 -8.96 9.68
N ASP A 53 4.40 -8.02 10.33
CA ASP A 53 5.28 -8.24 11.48
C ASP A 53 4.52 -8.24 12.83
N LYS A 54 3.25 -7.82 12.85
CA LYS A 54 2.45 -7.71 14.08
C LYS A 54 1.59 -8.95 14.26
N SER A 55 1.02 -9.10 15.46
CA SER A 55 0.14 -10.22 15.83
C SER A 55 -1.12 -10.34 14.95
N ARG A 56 -1.50 -9.26 14.25
CA ARG A 56 -2.63 -9.24 13.33
C ARG A 56 -2.26 -8.52 12.05
N ALA A 57 -2.12 -9.30 10.97
CA ALA A 57 -2.08 -8.78 9.62
C ALA A 57 -3.43 -8.14 9.24
N LEU A 58 -3.38 -7.11 8.40
CA LEU A 58 -4.55 -6.42 7.91
C LEU A 58 -4.96 -6.94 6.52
N ASP A 59 -6.27 -7.02 6.26
CA ASP A 59 -6.83 -7.33 4.93
C ASP A 59 -6.59 -6.19 3.90
N GLY A 60 -6.22 -4.99 4.38
CA GLY A 60 -5.79 -3.84 3.60
C GLY A 60 -4.66 -3.11 4.31
N GLY A 61 -3.78 -2.44 3.58
CA GLY A 61 -2.65 -1.72 4.20
C GLY A 61 -3.06 -0.34 4.73
N VAL A 62 -2.22 0.28 5.54
CA VAL A 62 -2.32 1.70 5.92
C VAL A 62 -1.19 2.47 5.26
N CYS A 63 -1.50 3.57 4.58
CA CYS A 63 -0.48 4.44 4.01
C CYS A 63 0.02 5.42 5.07
N TYR A 64 1.24 5.25 5.54
CA TYR A 64 1.89 6.13 6.50
C TYR A 64 2.64 7.30 5.87
N TRP A 65 2.49 7.54 4.56
CA TRP A 65 3.18 8.65 3.89
C TRP A 65 2.95 9.98 4.65
N PRO A 66 4.01 10.80 4.86
CA PRO A 66 5.38 10.67 4.36
C PRO A 66 6.32 9.83 5.25
N LYS A 67 5.82 9.23 6.33
CA LYS A 67 6.61 8.38 7.23
C LYS A 67 6.88 7.04 6.57
N ARG A 68 8.17 6.73 6.49
CA ARG A 68 8.65 5.45 5.98
C ARG A 68 8.50 4.41 7.08
N ILE A 69 7.90 3.30 6.75
CA ILE A 69 7.84 2.12 7.60
C ILE A 69 8.96 1.20 7.17
N GLN A 70 9.78 0.77 8.13
CA GLN A 70 10.67 -0.37 7.91
C GLN A 70 9.81 -1.62 8.07
N GLY A 71 9.67 -2.38 6.99
CA GLY A 71 9.07 -3.70 6.97
C GLY A 71 9.78 -4.53 5.93
#